data_AF-A0A964A222-F1
#
_entry.id   AF-A0A964A222-F1
#
_cell.length_a   1.000
_cell.length_b   1.000
_cell.length_c   1.000
_cell.angle_alpha   90.00
_cell.angle_beta   90.00
_cell.angle_gamma   90.00
#
_symmetry.space_group_name_H-M   'P 1'
#
loop_
_entity.id
_entity.type
_entity.pdbx_description
1 polymer ?
#
loop_
_entity_poly.entity_id
_entity_poly.type
_entity_poly.pdbx_seq_one_letter_code
_entity_poly.pdbx_strand_id
1 'polypeptide(L)'
;MKTITILFTLLTLLSCGSNQKKENKRNNEFTHETIKSEDFERYILVKGENLKSVEQKLKDWGQLPAPGNVHTYKFEKAKLGNWTVIKLPKDLMTDHYNYHNMVYWFLGFPPEDDNYADNSVGLSISKEDSKTYVLYNDYQLRQKMNLEDDMFGVFENNQKFILSIPFDEFENSSSQKIYSFQKFLTDEDIDISKIKNEKLSFTEFDVVFNEK
;
A
#
# COMPACT_ATOMS: atom_id res chain seq x y z
N MET A 1 38.57 -58.43 45.18
CA MET A 1 38.11 -59.05 43.92
C MET A 1 37.22 -58.06 43.20
N LYS A 2 37.70 -57.49 42.10
CA LYS A 2 36.99 -56.51 41.28
C LYS A 2 36.44 -57.22 40.05
N THR A 3 35.12 -57.19 39.88
CA THR A 3 34.43 -57.71 38.70
C THR A 3 34.60 -56.73 37.56
N ILE A 4 35.16 -57.20 36.44
CA ILE A 4 35.36 -56.45 35.21
C ILE A 4 34.13 -56.72 34.32
N THR A 5 33.35 -55.69 34.04
CA THR A 5 32.29 -55.73 33.02
C THR A 5 32.87 -55.16 31.73
N ILE A 6 33.03 -56.01 30.72
CA ILE A 6 33.42 -55.64 29.36
C ILE A 6 32.14 -55.29 28.60
N LEU A 7 31.93 -54.01 28.30
CA LEU A 7 30.85 -53.54 27.43
C LEU A 7 31.42 -53.40 26.00
N PHE A 8 30.81 -54.09 25.06
CA PHE A 8 31.17 -54.08 23.64
C PHE A 8 30.95 -52.69 23.02
N THR A 9 32.03 -52.13 22.47
CA THR A 9 32.07 -50.87 21.72
C THR A 9 31.45 -51.06 20.34
N LEU A 10 30.39 -50.31 20.01
CA LEU A 10 29.85 -50.22 18.65
C LEU A 10 30.56 -49.06 17.92
N LEU A 11 31.36 -49.37 16.90
CA LEU A 11 32.05 -48.38 16.07
C LEU A 11 31.23 -48.02 14.82
N THR A 12 30.93 -46.72 14.72
CA THR A 12 30.91 -45.85 13.52
C THR A 12 30.01 -46.19 12.32
N LEU A 13 29.19 -45.21 11.94
CA LEU A 13 29.39 -44.47 10.68
C LEU A 13 29.02 -42.99 10.89
N LEU A 14 30.05 -42.15 10.95
CA LEU A 14 29.97 -40.70 10.80
C LEU A 14 29.68 -40.39 9.33
N SER A 15 28.45 -39.99 9.01
CA SER A 15 28.20 -39.26 7.76
C SER A 15 28.47 -37.78 8.01
N CYS A 16 29.66 -37.36 7.58
CA CYS A 16 30.10 -35.98 7.58
C CYS A 16 29.44 -35.22 6.42
N GLY A 17 28.86 -34.06 6.72
CA GLY A 17 28.88 -32.91 5.81
C GLY A 17 27.94 -32.90 4.60
N SER A 18 26.77 -32.29 4.78
CA SER A 18 26.47 -31.07 4.02
C SER A 18 25.61 -30.15 4.88
N ASN A 19 26.28 -29.19 5.52
CA ASN A 19 25.62 -27.98 6.02
C ASN A 19 25.20 -27.16 4.79
N GLN A 20 24.13 -27.58 4.11
CA GLN A 20 23.30 -26.64 3.39
C GLN A 20 22.48 -25.91 4.45
N LYS A 21 23.08 -24.85 5.01
CA LYS A 21 22.31 -23.73 5.54
C LYS A 21 21.39 -23.31 4.40
N LYS A 22 20.15 -23.79 4.45
CA LYS A 22 19.04 -23.19 3.71
C LYS A 22 19.15 -21.70 3.95
N GLU A 23 19.39 -20.97 2.86
CA GLU A 23 19.30 -19.53 2.82
C GLU A 23 18.06 -19.10 3.59
N ASN A 24 18.23 -18.11 4.46
CA ASN A 24 17.16 -17.45 5.18
C ASN A 24 16.00 -17.20 4.21
N LYS A 25 14.89 -17.94 4.39
CA LYS A 25 13.57 -17.38 4.16
C LYS A 25 13.55 -16.08 4.95
N ARG A 26 13.79 -14.94 4.29
CA ARG A 26 13.32 -13.67 4.83
C ARG A 26 11.82 -13.91 5.00
N ASN A 27 11.34 -13.95 6.23
CA ASN A 27 9.91 -13.90 6.48
C ASN A 27 9.41 -12.68 5.69
N ASN A 28 8.53 -12.90 4.72
CA ASN A 28 7.82 -11.79 4.10
C ASN A 28 6.96 -11.20 5.23
N GLU A 29 7.46 -10.16 5.89
CA GLU A 29 6.73 -9.38 6.89
C GLU A 29 5.56 -8.59 6.26
N PHE A 30 5.39 -8.68 4.93
CA PHE A 30 4.47 -7.87 4.13
C PHE A 30 3.67 -8.78 3.19
N THR A 31 2.56 -9.25 3.70
CA THR A 31 1.49 -9.92 2.96
C THR A 31 0.14 -9.31 3.36
N HIS A 32 -0.93 -9.64 2.64
CA HIS A 32 -2.32 -9.39 3.04
C HIS A 32 -2.60 -9.72 4.51
N GLU A 33 -1.93 -10.74 5.06
CA GLU A 33 -2.13 -11.20 6.44
C GLU A 33 -1.54 -10.23 7.49
N THR A 34 -0.55 -9.42 7.07
CA THR A 34 0.22 -8.52 7.95
C THR A 34 -0.22 -7.05 7.88
N ILE A 35 -0.85 -6.63 6.76
CA ILE A 35 -1.37 -5.27 6.55
C ILE A 35 -2.89 -5.33 6.62
N LYS A 36 -3.44 -5.43 7.84
CA LYS A 36 -4.89 -5.46 8.02
C LYS A 36 -5.47 -4.07 7.88
N SER A 37 -6.54 -3.92 7.12
CA SER A 37 -7.13 -2.60 6.88
C SER A 37 -7.61 -1.88 8.13
N GLU A 38 -8.05 -2.63 9.15
CA GLU A 38 -8.47 -2.11 10.46
C GLU A 38 -7.37 -1.37 11.25
N ASP A 39 -6.10 -1.63 10.92
CA ASP A 39 -4.93 -1.04 11.59
C ASP A 39 -4.61 0.38 11.08
N PHE A 40 -5.28 0.82 10.01
CA PHE A 40 -4.94 2.04 9.29
C PHE A 40 -6.11 3.02 9.19
N GLU A 41 -5.77 4.31 9.25
CA GLU A 41 -6.56 5.35 8.64
C GLU A 41 -6.01 5.66 7.25
N ARG A 42 -6.89 5.67 6.26
CA ARG A 42 -6.49 5.71 4.85
C ARG A 42 -6.91 7.01 4.20
N TYR A 43 -5.98 7.53 3.42
CA TYR A 43 -6.15 8.76 2.68
C TYR A 43 -5.68 8.55 1.25
N ILE A 44 -6.33 9.22 0.30
CA ILE A 44 -5.84 9.36 -1.07
C ILE A 44 -5.56 10.84 -1.30
N LEU A 45 -4.33 11.14 -1.69
CA LEU A 45 -3.93 12.49 -2.08
C LEU A 45 -3.84 12.54 -3.59
N VAL A 46 -4.55 13.49 -4.19
CA VAL A 46 -4.61 13.66 -5.65
C VAL A 46 -4.34 15.10 -6.05
N LYS A 47 -3.60 15.27 -7.15
CA LYS A 47 -3.40 16.57 -7.81
C LYS A 47 -3.33 16.36 -9.32
N GLY A 48 -3.81 17.34 -10.06
CA GLY A 48 -3.63 17.41 -11.51
C GLY A 48 -4.59 18.39 -12.16
N GLU A 49 -4.21 18.89 -13.33
CA GLU A 49 -5.00 19.89 -14.05
C GLU A 49 -6.27 19.29 -14.66
N ASN A 50 -6.24 18.01 -15.03
CA ASN A 50 -7.36 17.29 -15.61
C ASN A 50 -8.34 16.73 -14.58
N LEU A 51 -8.02 16.84 -13.28
CA LEU A 51 -8.89 16.34 -12.21
C LEU A 51 -9.97 17.38 -11.89
N LYS A 52 -11.12 17.23 -12.54
CA LYS A 52 -12.28 18.13 -12.41
C LYS A 52 -13.02 17.93 -11.09
N SER A 53 -13.22 16.68 -10.66
CA SER A 53 -13.98 16.35 -9.45
C SER A 53 -13.59 15.01 -8.85
N VAL A 54 -13.18 15.02 -7.58
CA VAL A 54 -12.90 13.79 -6.83
C VAL A 54 -14.18 13.04 -6.49
N GLU A 55 -15.28 13.75 -6.26
CA GLU A 55 -16.58 13.14 -5.98
C GLU A 55 -17.12 12.38 -7.19
N GLN A 56 -17.01 12.96 -8.39
CA GLN A 56 -17.42 12.27 -9.61
C GLN A 56 -16.54 11.04 -9.85
N LYS A 57 -15.22 11.14 -9.61
CA LYS A 57 -14.30 10.02 -9.77
C LYS A 57 -14.63 8.84 -8.86
N LEU A 58 -14.98 9.12 -7.61
CA LEU A 58 -15.41 8.12 -6.64
C LEU A 58 -16.79 7.54 -6.98
N LYS A 59 -17.69 8.36 -7.53
CA LYS A 59 -19.00 7.90 -7.99
C LYS A 59 -18.85 6.92 -9.15
N ASP A 60 -18.00 7.22 -10.12
CA ASP A 60 -17.75 6.33 -11.27
C ASP A 60 -17.17 4.99 -10.79
N TRP A 61 -16.23 5.02 -9.84
CA TRP A 61 -15.70 3.82 -9.19
C TRP A 61 -16.80 2.99 -8.50
N GLY A 62 -17.62 3.65 -7.68
CA GLY A 62 -18.72 3.00 -6.96
C GLY A 62 -19.79 2.40 -7.87
N GLN A 63 -19.85 2.81 -9.14
CA GLN A 63 -20.81 2.32 -10.12
C GLN A 63 -20.25 1.23 -11.05
N LEU A 64 -18.98 0.84 -10.89
CA LEU A 64 -18.38 -0.27 -11.65
C LEU A 64 -19.10 -1.61 -11.41
N PRO A 65 -19.48 -1.97 -10.16
CA PRO A 65 -20.30 -3.15 -9.94
C PRO A 65 -21.69 -3.01 -10.58
N ALA A 66 -22.28 -4.13 -10.99
CA ALA A 66 -23.61 -4.12 -11.61
C ALA A 66 -24.65 -3.50 -10.65
N PRO A 67 -25.67 -2.79 -11.17
CA PRO A 67 -26.71 -2.20 -10.34
C PRO A 67 -27.41 -3.26 -9.48
N GLY A 68 -27.57 -2.97 -8.19
CA GLY A 68 -28.11 -3.90 -7.21
C GLY A 68 -28.40 -3.22 -5.88
N ASN A 69 -27.93 -3.83 -4.78
CA ASN A 69 -27.93 -3.16 -3.49
C ASN A 69 -27.01 -1.95 -3.55
N VAL A 70 -27.35 -0.90 -2.80
CA VAL A 70 -26.52 0.30 -2.73
C VAL A 70 -26.20 0.63 -1.29
N HIS A 71 -24.98 1.12 -1.06
CA HIS A 71 -24.56 1.68 0.21
C HIS A 71 -24.06 3.11 -0.01
N THR A 72 -24.34 3.99 0.95
CA THR A 72 -23.87 5.37 0.90
C THR A 72 -22.69 5.51 1.84
N TYR A 73 -21.52 5.76 1.27
CA TYR A 73 -20.29 5.98 1.99
C TYR A 73 -20.03 7.47 2.19
N LYS A 74 -19.68 7.84 3.42
CA LYS A 74 -19.33 9.21 3.79
C LYS A 74 -17.83 9.41 3.69
N PHE A 75 -17.40 10.18 2.71
CA PHE A 75 -16.02 10.58 2.53
C PHE A 75 -15.79 11.95 3.16
N GLU A 76 -14.53 12.26 3.43
CA GLU A 76 -14.12 13.61 3.83
C GLU A 76 -13.03 14.10 2.88
N LYS A 77 -13.01 15.39 2.55
CA LYS A 77 -11.89 16.00 1.79
C LYS A 77 -11.39 17.30 2.38
N ALA A 78 -10.11 17.55 2.20
CA ALA A 78 -9.44 18.80 2.57
C ALA A 78 -8.38 19.18 1.51
N LYS A 79 -7.83 20.39 1.64
CA LYS A 79 -6.70 20.86 0.83
C LYS A 79 -5.40 20.82 1.62
N LEU A 80 -4.33 20.37 0.98
CA LEU A 80 -2.96 20.42 1.47
C LEU A 80 -2.05 20.91 0.35
N GLY A 81 -1.81 22.22 0.29
CA GLY A 81 -1.13 22.84 -0.86
C GLY A 81 -1.91 22.56 -2.15
N ASN A 82 -1.22 21.97 -3.14
CA ASN A 82 -1.81 21.58 -4.42
C ASN A 82 -2.59 20.25 -4.37
N TRP A 83 -2.52 19.52 -3.25
CA TRP A 83 -3.20 18.25 -3.07
C TRP A 83 -4.63 18.44 -2.59
N THR A 84 -5.54 17.64 -3.14
CA THR A 84 -6.79 17.29 -2.48
C THR A 84 -6.56 16.03 -1.69
N VAL A 85 -6.75 16.09 -0.37
CA VAL A 85 -6.64 14.95 0.54
C VAL A 85 -8.05 14.39 0.75
N ILE A 86 -8.25 13.12 0.46
CA ILE A 86 -9.52 12.42 0.62
C ILE A 86 -9.33 11.39 1.73
N LYS A 87 -10.09 11.50 2.81
CA LYS A 87 -10.14 10.49 3.87
C LYS A 87 -11.20 9.46 3.53
N LEU A 88 -10.81 8.18 3.60
CA LEU A 88 -11.69 7.08 3.23
C LEU A 88 -12.50 6.58 4.44
N PRO A 89 -13.78 6.24 4.25
CA PRO A 89 -14.61 5.70 5.31
C PRO A 89 -14.13 4.31 5.75
N LYS A 90 -14.16 4.04 7.06
CA LYS A 90 -13.64 2.79 7.65
C LYS A 90 -14.42 1.55 7.21
N ASP A 91 -15.73 1.69 6.99
CA ASP A 91 -16.62 0.62 6.53
C ASP A 91 -16.45 0.27 5.05
N LEU A 92 -15.91 1.19 4.23
CA LEU A 92 -15.50 0.88 2.85
C LEU A 92 -14.17 0.13 2.80
N MET A 93 -13.29 0.42 3.75
CA MET A 93 -11.91 -0.05 3.79
C MET A 93 -11.78 -1.39 4.53
N THR A 94 -12.68 -2.35 4.29
CA THR A 94 -12.53 -3.70 4.85
C THR A 94 -11.42 -4.50 4.16
N ASP A 95 -11.10 -4.15 2.91
CA ASP A 95 -10.06 -4.78 2.07
C ASP A 95 -9.00 -3.75 1.62
N HIS A 96 -7.72 -4.07 1.74
CA HIS A 96 -6.62 -3.22 1.24
C HIS A 96 -6.48 -3.27 -0.28
N TYR A 97 -6.94 -4.34 -0.93
CA TYR A 97 -6.99 -4.42 -2.38
C TYR A 97 -7.84 -3.30 -2.97
N ASN A 98 -9.05 -3.09 -2.43
CA ASN A 98 -9.95 -2.02 -2.88
C ASN A 98 -9.29 -0.64 -2.71
N TYR A 99 -8.58 -0.43 -1.62
CA TYR A 99 -7.85 0.81 -1.39
C TYR A 99 -6.78 1.07 -2.44
N HIS A 100 -5.89 0.10 -2.71
CA HIS A 100 -4.83 0.30 -3.69
C HIS A 100 -5.37 0.52 -5.09
N ASN A 101 -6.41 -0.22 -5.48
CA ASN A 101 -7.07 0.01 -6.75
C ASN A 101 -7.73 1.38 -6.83
N MET A 102 -8.36 1.87 -5.75
CA MET A 102 -8.90 3.22 -5.73
C MET A 102 -7.80 4.28 -5.89
N VAL A 103 -6.64 4.09 -5.25
CA VAL A 103 -5.49 4.99 -5.45
C VAL A 103 -5.07 5.00 -6.92
N TYR A 104 -4.97 3.83 -7.56
CA TYR A 104 -4.62 3.70 -8.97
C TYR A 104 -5.69 4.29 -9.90
N TRP A 105 -6.98 4.08 -9.59
CA TRP A 105 -8.13 4.58 -10.35
C TRP A 105 -8.10 6.08 -10.60
N PHE A 106 -7.58 6.86 -9.64
CA PHE A 106 -7.47 8.31 -9.79
C PHE A 106 -6.53 8.74 -10.93
N LEU A 107 -5.57 7.90 -11.34
CA LEU A 107 -4.70 8.19 -12.49
C LEU A 107 -5.44 8.09 -13.83
N GLY A 108 -6.59 7.39 -13.85
CA GLY A 108 -7.44 7.25 -15.02
C GLY A 108 -6.78 6.55 -16.21
N PHE A 109 -7.49 6.58 -17.34
CA PHE A 109 -7.00 6.07 -18.62
C PHE A 109 -7.17 7.16 -19.70
N PRO A 110 -6.21 8.08 -19.83
CA PRO A 110 -6.27 9.09 -20.89
C PRO A 110 -5.99 8.47 -22.28
N PRO A 111 -6.67 8.91 -23.36
CA PRO A 111 -7.63 10.01 -23.42
C PRO A 111 -9.10 9.62 -23.16
N GLU A 112 -9.40 8.36 -22.89
CA GLU A 112 -10.77 7.86 -22.67
C GLU A 112 -11.43 8.47 -21.43
N ASP A 113 -10.61 8.88 -20.48
CA ASP A 113 -10.97 9.50 -19.22
C ASP A 113 -10.63 11.00 -19.23
N ASP A 114 -11.63 11.84 -19.01
CA ASP A 114 -11.51 13.30 -19.00
C ASP A 114 -11.49 13.90 -17.58
N ASN A 115 -11.41 13.05 -16.55
CA ASN A 115 -11.37 13.41 -15.14
C ASN A 115 -10.33 12.56 -14.40
N TYR A 116 -9.05 12.84 -14.59
CA TYR A 116 -7.94 12.09 -14.01
C TYR A 116 -6.92 13.00 -13.31
N ALA A 117 -6.23 12.43 -12.33
CA ALA A 117 -5.14 13.09 -11.62
C ALA A 117 -3.82 12.86 -12.35
N ASP A 118 -2.95 13.87 -12.35
CA ASP A 118 -1.58 13.72 -12.85
C ASP A 118 -0.78 12.84 -11.87
N ASN A 119 -1.00 13.04 -10.57
CA ASN A 119 -0.44 12.22 -9.49
C ASN A 119 -1.52 11.77 -8.50
N SER A 120 -1.39 10.52 -8.05
CA SER A 120 -2.19 9.93 -6.97
C SER A 120 -1.27 9.24 -5.96
N VAL A 121 -1.54 9.45 -4.68
CA VAL A 121 -0.77 8.90 -3.57
C VAL A 121 -1.73 8.30 -2.55
N GLY A 122 -1.56 7.01 -2.26
CA GLY A 122 -2.16 6.39 -1.10
C GLY A 122 -1.33 6.69 0.14
N LEU A 123 -1.94 7.20 1.20
CA LEU A 123 -1.33 7.34 2.52
C LEU A 123 -2.10 6.51 3.54
N SER A 124 -1.42 5.53 4.12
CA SER A 124 -1.95 4.66 5.17
C SER A 124 -1.25 5.01 6.48
N ILE A 125 -1.97 5.66 7.40
CA ILE A 125 -1.46 6.04 8.72
C ILE A 125 -1.82 4.94 9.72
N SER A 126 -0.81 4.32 10.32
CA SER A 126 -1.05 3.28 11.32
C SER A 126 -1.41 3.86 12.68
N LYS A 127 -2.26 3.14 13.43
CA LYS A 127 -2.57 3.44 14.84
C LYS A 127 -1.44 3.04 15.80
N GLU A 128 -0.64 2.05 15.41
CA GLU A 128 0.56 1.63 16.15
C GLU A 128 1.76 2.17 15.38
N ASP A 129 2.50 3.10 15.99
CA ASP A 129 3.65 3.76 15.35
C ASP A 129 4.58 2.73 14.67
N SER A 130 5.11 3.08 13.48
CA SER A 130 6.04 2.34 12.59
C SER A 130 5.48 1.63 11.35
N LYS A 131 4.17 1.45 11.18
CA LYS A 131 3.60 0.84 9.95
C LYS A 131 3.06 1.84 8.93
N THR A 132 3.15 3.15 9.20
CA THR A 132 2.70 4.18 8.24
C THR A 132 3.45 4.03 6.91
N TYR A 133 2.73 4.09 5.79
CA TYR A 133 3.35 4.02 4.46
C TYR A 133 2.65 4.92 3.45
N VAL A 134 3.39 5.22 2.38
CA VAL A 134 2.87 5.83 1.16
C VAL A 134 2.96 4.85 0.00
N LEU A 135 2.01 4.92 -0.90
CA LEU A 135 1.95 4.21 -2.18
C LEU A 135 1.79 5.25 -3.29
N TYR A 136 2.62 5.23 -4.31
CA TYR A 136 2.61 6.22 -5.38
C TYR A 136 3.00 5.62 -6.72
N ASN A 137 2.58 6.28 -7.79
CA ASN A 137 3.00 5.93 -9.15
C ASN A 137 4.14 6.85 -9.62
N ASP A 138 5.10 6.27 -10.32
CA ASP A 138 6.16 7.00 -11.05
C ASP A 138 6.36 6.30 -12.41
N TYR A 139 5.78 6.87 -13.46
CA TYR A 139 5.83 6.30 -14.81
C TYR A 139 7.26 6.20 -15.35
N GLN A 140 8.14 7.14 -15.01
CA GLN A 140 9.53 7.10 -15.48
C GLN A 140 10.31 6.00 -14.77
N LEU A 141 10.07 5.80 -13.48
CA LEU A 141 10.69 4.73 -12.73
C LEU A 141 10.18 3.35 -13.17
N ARG A 142 8.87 3.21 -13.43
CA ARG A 142 8.27 1.98 -13.99
C ARG A 142 8.97 1.56 -15.28
N GLN A 143 9.13 2.48 -16.23
CA GLN A 143 9.86 2.23 -17.48
C GLN A 143 11.31 1.80 -17.23
N LYS A 144 12.03 2.48 -16.32
CA LYS A 144 13.42 2.15 -15.96
C LYS A 144 13.57 0.81 -15.24
N MET A 145 12.49 0.26 -14.70
CA MET A 145 12.46 -1.02 -13.98
C MET A 145 11.76 -2.12 -14.78
N ASN A 146 11.29 -1.83 -15.99
CA ASN A 146 10.53 -2.74 -16.85
C ASN A 146 9.28 -3.31 -16.14
N LEU A 147 8.57 -2.41 -15.45
CA LEU A 147 7.34 -2.68 -14.72
C LEU A 147 6.14 -2.20 -15.53
N GLU A 148 5.03 -2.94 -15.43
CA GLU A 148 3.76 -2.60 -16.05
C GLU A 148 2.87 -1.98 -14.98
N ASP A 149 1.69 -2.51 -14.66
CA ASP A 149 0.69 -1.96 -13.72
C ASP A 149 1.10 -2.04 -12.24
N ASP A 150 2.29 -1.54 -11.95
CA ASP A 150 2.91 -1.55 -10.63
C ASP A 150 2.98 -0.15 -10.01
N MET A 151 2.82 -0.09 -8.70
CA MET A 151 3.01 1.09 -7.87
C MET A 151 4.18 0.90 -6.90
N PHE A 152 4.76 2.00 -6.44
CA PHE A 152 5.88 1.99 -5.50
C PHE A 152 5.40 2.35 -4.10
N GLY A 153 5.82 1.55 -3.13
CA GLY A 153 5.50 1.74 -1.73
C GLY A 153 6.74 1.99 -0.89
N VAL A 154 6.62 2.86 0.11
CA VAL A 154 7.65 3.03 1.14
C VAL A 154 7.02 3.31 2.50
N PHE A 155 7.48 2.54 3.51
CA PHE A 155 7.10 2.69 4.90
C PHE A 155 7.93 3.79 5.59
N GLU A 156 7.43 4.31 6.70
CA GLU A 156 8.10 5.31 7.54
C GLU A 156 9.49 4.86 8.01
N ASN A 157 9.70 3.55 8.19
CA ASN A 157 10.99 2.93 8.49
C ASN A 157 11.92 2.73 7.27
N ASN A 158 11.52 3.21 6.08
CA ASN A 158 12.17 3.07 4.78
C ASN A 158 12.25 1.66 4.20
N GLN A 159 11.47 0.70 4.69
CA GLN A 159 11.20 -0.52 3.94
C GLN A 159 10.41 -0.17 2.67
N LYS A 160 10.79 -0.75 1.54
CA LYS A 160 10.25 -0.43 0.22
C LYS A 160 9.63 -1.65 -0.41
N PHE A 161 8.58 -1.44 -1.18
CA PHE A 161 7.92 -2.49 -1.92
C PHE A 161 7.46 -2.00 -3.29
N ILE A 162 7.22 -2.95 -4.18
CA ILE A 162 6.50 -2.78 -5.43
C ILE A 162 5.17 -3.51 -5.24
N LEU A 163 4.07 -2.86 -5.62
CA LEU A 163 2.74 -3.42 -5.55
C LEU A 163 2.23 -3.63 -6.98
N SER A 164 1.95 -4.87 -7.34
CA SER A 164 1.28 -5.16 -8.61
C SER A 164 -0.23 -4.99 -8.46
N ILE A 165 -0.80 -3.97 -9.10
CA ILE A 165 -2.21 -3.62 -8.93
C ILE A 165 -3.17 -4.73 -9.38
N PRO A 166 -2.98 -5.42 -10.53
CA PRO A 166 -3.90 -6.47 -10.97
C PRO A 166 -3.99 -7.68 -10.03
N PHE A 167 -2.96 -7.91 -9.21
CA PHE A 167 -2.83 -9.10 -8.37
C PHE A 167 -2.75 -8.78 -6.86
N ASP A 168 -2.71 -7.50 -6.49
CA ASP A 168 -2.43 -7.01 -5.13
C ASP A 168 -1.13 -7.57 -4.53
N GLU A 169 -0.17 -7.97 -5.36
CA GLU A 169 1.03 -8.67 -4.91
C GLU A 169 2.10 -7.69 -4.44
N PHE A 170 2.59 -7.91 -3.21
CA PHE A 170 3.66 -7.12 -2.62
C PHE A 170 5.01 -7.79 -2.86
N GLU A 171 5.90 -7.10 -3.56
CA GLU A 171 7.29 -7.50 -3.72
C GLU A 171 8.21 -6.55 -2.93
N ASN A 172 8.95 -7.09 -1.96
CA ASN A 172 9.98 -6.34 -1.26
C ASN A 172 11.05 -5.83 -2.22
N SER A 173 11.37 -4.53 -2.16
CA SER A 173 12.37 -3.92 -3.02
C SER A 173 13.56 -3.39 -2.22
N SER A 174 14.76 -3.69 -2.69
CA SER A 174 16.02 -3.06 -2.22
C SER A 174 16.45 -1.89 -3.11
N SER A 175 15.63 -1.51 -4.10
CA SER A 175 15.97 -0.49 -5.09
C SER A 175 16.25 0.86 -4.42
N GLN A 176 17.41 1.43 -4.71
CA GLN A 176 17.77 2.78 -4.28
C GLN A 176 17.06 3.86 -5.12
N LYS A 177 16.41 3.48 -6.22
CA LYS A 177 15.67 4.41 -7.09
C LYS A 177 14.32 4.81 -6.51
N ILE A 178 13.68 3.92 -5.76
CA ILE A 178 12.46 4.23 -4.98
C ILE A 178 12.88 5.17 -3.85
N TYR A 179 12.17 6.28 -3.67
CA TYR A 179 12.51 7.25 -2.63
C TYR A 179 12.42 6.67 -1.21
N SER A 180 13.19 7.25 -0.29
CA SER A 180 12.92 7.09 1.14
C SER A 180 11.62 7.82 1.50
N PHE A 181 10.98 7.42 2.58
CA PHE A 181 9.70 7.97 3.00
C PHE A 181 9.76 9.49 3.16
N GLN A 182 10.75 9.97 3.93
CA GLN A 182 10.92 11.40 4.16
C GLN A 182 11.27 12.16 2.88
N LYS A 183 12.10 11.58 2.00
CA LYS A 183 12.45 12.21 0.72
C LYS A 183 11.21 12.37 -0.15
N PHE A 184 10.40 11.32 -0.26
CA PHE A 184 9.15 11.36 -1.02
C PHE A 184 8.23 12.49 -0.52
N LEU A 185 7.98 12.53 0.79
CA LEU A 185 7.12 13.56 1.39
C LEU A 185 7.64 14.98 1.15
N THR A 186 8.97 15.17 1.27
CA THR A 186 9.59 16.49 1.03
C THR A 186 9.53 16.90 -0.43
N ASP A 187 9.83 16.00 -1.37
CA ASP A 187 9.80 16.30 -2.80
C ASP A 187 8.36 16.58 -3.29
N GLU A 188 7.36 15.93 -2.70
CA GLU A 188 5.94 16.11 -3.04
C GLU A 188 5.22 17.20 -2.23
N ASP A 189 5.93 17.88 -1.31
CA ASP A 189 5.39 18.90 -0.39
C ASP A 189 4.19 18.40 0.45
N ILE A 190 4.33 17.18 1.00
CA ILE A 190 3.30 16.51 1.82
C ILE A 190 3.73 16.56 3.29
N ASP A 191 3.13 17.49 4.05
CA ASP A 191 3.26 17.54 5.51
C ASP A 191 2.22 16.62 6.18
N ILE A 192 2.60 15.35 6.39
CA ILE A 192 1.74 14.35 7.03
C ILE A 192 1.32 14.74 8.46
N SER A 193 2.06 15.63 9.13
CA SER A 193 1.73 16.05 10.49
C SER A 193 0.44 16.89 10.52
N LYS A 194 0.10 17.58 9.42
CA LYS A 194 -1.18 18.29 9.29
C LYS A 194 -2.36 17.33 9.16
N ILE A 195 -2.13 16.17 8.55
CA ILE A 195 -3.12 15.10 8.44
C ILE A 195 -3.26 14.36 9.78
N LYS A 196 -2.14 13.86 10.34
CA LYS A 196 -2.11 13.10 11.61
C LYS A 196 -2.70 13.87 12.80
N ASN A 197 -2.47 15.18 12.87
CA ASN A 197 -2.93 16.01 13.99
C ASN A 197 -4.26 16.73 13.73
N GLU A 198 -5.04 16.27 12.75
CA GLU A 198 -6.37 16.82 12.40
C GLU A 198 -6.37 18.35 12.18
N LYS A 199 -5.26 18.90 11.69
CA LYS A 199 -5.13 20.35 11.43
C LYS A 199 -5.77 20.78 10.12
N LEU A 200 -6.23 19.82 9.32
CA LEU A 200 -6.95 20.08 8.08
C LEU A 200 -8.44 20.21 8.36
N SER A 201 -9.06 21.26 7.80
CA SER A 201 -10.52 21.40 7.83
C SER A 201 -11.12 20.52 6.74
N PHE A 202 -11.68 19.39 7.15
CA PHE A 202 -12.33 18.43 6.28
C PHE A 202 -13.79 18.82 6.02
N THR A 203 -14.23 18.66 4.78
CA THR A 203 -15.63 18.75 4.36
C THR A 203 -16.14 17.37 4.00
N GLU A 204 -17.27 16.98 4.59
CA GLU A 204 -17.92 15.69 4.31
C GLU A 204 -18.66 15.72 2.97
N PHE A 205 -18.70 14.58 2.29
CA PHE A 205 -19.56 14.35 1.12
C PHE A 205 -19.92 12.87 1.01
N ASP A 206 -21.10 12.61 0.45
CA ASP A 206 -21.64 11.26 0.31
C ASP A 206 -21.44 10.73 -1.10
N VAL A 207 -21.10 9.46 -1.23
CA VAL A 207 -21.02 8.75 -2.52
C VAL A 207 -21.75 7.42 -2.42
N VAL A 208 -22.60 7.15 -3.40
CA VAL A 208 -23.39 5.90 -3.48
C VAL A 208 -22.62 4.87 -4.29
N PHE A 209 -22.41 3.70 -3.70
CA PHE A 209 -21.74 2.56 -4.33
C PHE A 209 -22.76 1.45 -4.58
N ASN A 210 -22.61 0.76 -5.71
CA ASN A 210 -23.27 -0.51 -5.97
C ASN A 210 -22.51 -1.62 -5.21
N GLU A 211 -23.22 -2.36 -4.37
CA GLU A 211 -22.70 -3.50 -3.64
C GLU A 211 -22.96 -4.80 -4.41
N LYS A 212 -22.02 -5.74 -4.29
CA LYS A 212 -22.15 -7.09 -4.88
C LYS A 212 -23.00 -8.02 -4.03
#